data_AF-A0A522TBJ9-F1
#
_entry.id   AF-A0A522TBJ9-F1
#
_cell.length_a   1.000
_cell.length_b   1.000
_cell.length_c   1.000
_cell.angle_alpha   90.00
_cell.angle_beta   90.00
_cell.angle_gamma   90.00
#
_symmetry.space_group_name_H-M   'P 1'
#
loop_
_entity.id
_entity.type
_entity.pdbx_description
1 polymer ?
#
loop_
_entity_poly.entity_id
_entity_poly.type
_entity_poly.pdbx_seq_one_letter_code
_entity_poly.pdbx_strand_id
1 'polypeptide(L)'
;MNRRTALATLGTLAAASALPADPEPLRREAWTITCIIRYQIDPYQKEAFRQYAAAWGPIIPRCGGRLIGYFLPYQGTNDIGWGLIALPSLAAYEQYQARLRQDAEARANFAFAQQKRFILREERNFVEGVAGTLCLPEA
;
A
#
# COMPACT_ATOMS: atom_id res chain seq x y z
N MET A 1 16.02 -75.17 2.18
CA MET A 1 16.21 -75.95 0.92
C MET A 1 14.81 -76.06 0.31
N ASN A 2 14.39 -75.43 -0.79
CA ASN A 2 14.96 -74.98 -2.07
C ASN A 2 14.41 -73.56 -2.41
N ARG A 3 15.15 -72.58 -2.94
CA ARG A 3 15.78 -72.43 -4.27
C ARG A 3 14.83 -72.67 -5.45
N ARG A 4 14.23 -71.59 -5.99
CA ARG A 4 14.03 -71.38 -7.43
C ARG A 4 13.87 -69.88 -7.76
N THR A 5 14.71 -69.49 -8.70
CA THR A 5 15.05 -68.20 -9.28
C THR A 5 13.91 -67.55 -10.06
N ALA A 6 13.80 -66.22 -9.99
CA ALA A 6 13.36 -65.39 -11.12
C ALA A 6 13.92 -63.97 -10.97
N LEU A 7 14.91 -63.66 -11.82
CA LEU A 7 15.35 -62.30 -12.13
C LEU A 7 14.21 -61.57 -12.84
N ALA A 8 13.88 -60.36 -12.41
CA ALA A 8 13.20 -59.38 -13.25
C ALA A 8 13.53 -57.96 -12.80
N THR A 9 14.36 -57.31 -13.63
CA THR A 9 14.37 -55.87 -13.95
C THR A 9 14.41 -54.84 -12.81
N LEU A 10 15.60 -54.26 -12.66
CA LEU A 10 15.86 -52.91 -12.14
C LEU A 10 15.08 -51.88 -12.98
N GLY A 11 13.96 -51.39 -12.44
CA GLY A 11 13.34 -50.14 -12.87
C GLY A 11 13.91 -48.99 -12.04
N THR A 12 14.68 -48.12 -12.67
CA THR A 12 15.26 -46.93 -12.05
C THR A 12 14.14 -45.95 -11.66
N LEU A 13 13.89 -45.79 -10.36
CA LEU A 13 13.12 -44.67 -9.81
C LEU A 13 13.94 -43.40 -10.00
N ALA A 14 13.65 -42.62 -11.04
CA ALA A 14 14.06 -41.23 -11.09
C ALA A 14 13.17 -40.47 -10.10
N ALA A 15 13.62 -40.35 -8.85
CA ALA A 15 13.13 -39.32 -7.96
C ALA A 15 13.53 -37.98 -8.57
N ALA A 16 12.59 -37.32 -9.26
CA ALA A 16 12.72 -35.90 -9.54
C ALA A 16 12.71 -35.20 -8.19
N SER A 17 13.89 -34.94 -7.63
CA SER A 17 14.06 -34.09 -6.47
C SER A 17 13.51 -32.74 -6.87
N ALA A 18 12.32 -32.41 -6.36
CA ALA A 18 11.89 -31.03 -6.29
C ALA A 18 13.03 -30.26 -5.61
N LEU A 19 13.61 -29.30 -6.33
CA LEU A 19 14.52 -28.33 -5.74
C LEU A 19 13.85 -27.79 -4.46
N PRO A 20 14.55 -27.71 -3.33
CA PRO A 20 13.98 -26.99 -2.20
C PRO A 20 13.68 -25.59 -2.70
N ALA A 21 12.41 -25.18 -2.61
CA ALA A 21 12.05 -23.79 -2.80
C ALA A 21 12.98 -22.98 -1.90
N ASP A 22 13.77 -22.09 -2.49
CA ASP A 22 14.56 -21.15 -1.71
C ASP A 22 13.62 -20.55 -0.66
N PRO A 23 14.01 -20.49 0.62
CA PRO A 23 13.20 -19.84 1.62
C PRO A 23 13.05 -18.40 1.17
N GLU A 24 11.87 -18.08 0.65
CA GLU A 24 11.54 -16.78 0.08
C GLU A 24 12.02 -15.74 1.08
N PRO A 25 13.01 -14.90 0.73
CA PRO A 25 13.60 -13.97 1.67
C PRO A 25 12.46 -13.07 2.12
N LEU A 26 12.08 -13.18 3.40
CA LEU A 26 11.09 -12.37 4.13
C LEU A 26 10.38 -11.41 3.18
N ARG A 27 9.28 -11.84 2.53
CA ARG A 27 8.54 -11.02 1.57
C ARG A 27 8.57 -9.58 2.07
N ARG A 28 9.35 -8.72 1.40
CA ARG A 28 9.18 -7.27 1.52
C ARG A 28 7.69 -7.08 1.38
N GLU A 29 7.01 -6.62 2.43
CA GLU A 29 5.55 -6.61 2.49
C GLU A 29 5.02 -6.15 1.13
N ALA A 30 4.44 -7.09 0.39
CA ALA A 30 4.07 -6.82 -0.98
C ALA A 30 2.90 -5.85 -0.93
N TRP A 31 3.17 -4.59 -1.26
CA TRP A 31 2.16 -3.56 -1.41
C TRP A 31 1.18 -4.05 -2.46
N THR A 32 -0.02 -4.47 -2.03
CA THR A 32 -0.99 -5.14 -2.90
C THR A 32 -2.09 -4.18 -3.32
N ILE A 33 -2.46 -3.25 -2.44
CA ILE A 33 -3.52 -2.27 -2.71
C ILE A 33 -3.00 -0.85 -2.57
N THR A 34 -3.66 0.09 -3.25
CA THR A 34 -3.50 1.53 -3.05
C THR A 34 -4.84 2.14 -2.72
N CYS A 35 -4.91 2.88 -1.61
CA CYS A 35 -6.01 3.78 -1.32
C CYS A 35 -5.76 5.10 -2.08
N ILE A 36 -6.59 5.36 -3.10
CA ILE A 36 -6.62 6.61 -3.83
C ILE A 36 -7.70 7.49 -3.21
N ILE A 37 -7.28 8.61 -2.64
CA ILE A 37 -8.16 9.60 -2.05
C ILE A 37 -8.26 10.78 -3.02
N ARG A 38 -9.46 11.02 -3.55
CA ARG A 38 -9.79 12.19 -4.33
C ARG A 38 -10.42 13.23 -3.42
N TYR A 39 -9.86 14.43 -3.41
CA TYR A 39 -10.37 15.57 -2.67
C TYR A 39 -10.91 16.60 -3.65
N GLN A 40 -12.20 16.94 -3.54
CA GLN A 40 -12.64 18.24 -4.04
C GLN A 40 -12.31 19.28 -2.98
N ILE A 41 -11.51 20.27 -3.35
CA ILE A 41 -11.02 21.32 -2.47
C ILE A 41 -11.61 22.66 -2.85
N ASP A 42 -11.68 23.58 -1.90
CA ASP A 42 -11.95 24.98 -2.20
C ASP A 42 -10.79 25.55 -3.04
N PRO A 43 -11.05 25.99 -4.30
CA PRO A 43 -10.00 26.47 -5.19
C PRO A 43 -9.29 27.72 -4.65
N TYR A 44 -9.90 28.48 -3.75
CA TYR A 44 -9.30 29.66 -3.12
C TYR A 44 -8.46 29.32 -1.88
N GLN A 45 -8.56 28.09 -1.37
CA GLN A 45 -7.82 27.62 -0.20
C GLN A 45 -6.81 26.51 -0.54
N LYS A 46 -6.29 26.51 -1.77
CA LYS A 46 -5.27 25.56 -2.25
C LYS A 46 -4.07 25.44 -1.30
N GLU A 47 -3.63 26.56 -0.71
CA GLU A 47 -2.47 26.57 0.19
C GLU A 47 -2.78 25.90 1.54
N ALA A 48 -4.01 26.00 2.04
CA ALA A 48 -4.43 25.25 3.22
C ALA A 48 -4.41 23.73 2.95
N PHE A 49 -4.85 23.30 1.75
CA PHE A 49 -4.70 21.90 1.35
C PHE A 49 -3.23 21.49 1.21
N ARG A 50 -2.34 22.37 0.71
CA ARG A 50 -0.89 22.09 0.65
C ARG A 50 -0.33 21.79 2.04
N GLN A 51 -0.65 22.63 3.01
CA GLN A 51 -0.21 22.45 4.39
C GLN A 51 -0.72 21.11 4.96
N TYR A 52 -2.01 20.82 4.75
CA TYR A 52 -2.63 19.56 5.16
C TYR A 52 -1.97 18.34 4.53
N ALA A 53 -1.68 18.42 3.22
CA ALA A 53 -0.99 17.38 2.46
C ALA A 53 0.45 17.15 2.95
N ALA A 54 1.21 18.22 3.18
CA ALA A 54 2.58 18.14 3.64
C ALA A 54 2.70 17.51 5.03
N ALA A 55 1.76 17.81 5.93
CA ALA A 55 1.71 17.23 7.27
C ALA A 55 1.61 15.70 7.25
N TRP A 56 0.99 15.10 6.22
CA TRP A 56 0.91 13.65 6.09
C TRP A 56 2.26 12.97 5.81
N GLY A 57 3.26 13.69 5.33
CA GLY A 57 4.59 13.19 4.99
C GLY A 57 5.20 12.31 6.08
N PRO A 58 5.42 12.84 7.30
CA PRO A 58 5.94 12.05 8.42
C PRO A 58 4.88 11.16 9.10
N ILE A 59 3.59 11.53 9.06
CA ILE A 59 2.53 10.85 9.80
C ILE A 59 2.16 9.49 9.19
N ILE A 60 2.00 9.43 7.87
CA ILE A 60 1.50 8.21 7.21
C ILE A 60 2.49 7.03 7.35
N PRO A 61 3.81 7.21 7.10
CA PRO A 61 4.79 6.14 7.27
C PRO A 61 4.84 5.59 8.69
N ARG A 62 4.83 6.44 9.72
CA ARG A 62 4.85 5.97 11.12
C ARG A 62 3.56 5.28 11.54
N CYS A 63 2.42 5.58 10.89
CA CYS A 63 1.17 4.84 11.06
C CYS A 63 1.11 3.56 10.21
N GLY A 64 2.17 3.20 9.50
CA GLY A 64 2.28 1.94 8.74
C GLY A 64 1.65 1.96 7.35
N GLY A 65 1.41 3.14 6.77
CA GLY A 65 1.06 3.28 5.36
C GLY A 65 2.28 3.68 4.53
N ARG A 66 2.39 3.21 3.29
CA ARG A 66 3.40 3.72 2.35
C ARG A 66 2.82 4.91 1.59
N LEU A 67 3.20 6.12 1.96
CA LEU A 67 2.81 7.31 1.22
C LEU A 67 3.47 7.29 -0.17
N ILE A 68 2.66 7.26 -1.23
CA ILE A 68 3.12 7.44 -2.61
C ILE A 68 3.27 8.94 -2.88
N GLY A 69 2.26 9.72 -2.50
CA GLY A 69 2.32 11.17 -2.60
C GLY A 69 0.98 11.85 -2.38
N TYR A 70 1.05 13.16 -2.23
CA TYR A 70 -0.09 14.06 -2.34
C TYR A 70 0.13 14.99 -3.52
N PHE A 71 -0.94 15.26 -4.26
CA PHE A 71 -0.90 16.02 -5.50
C PHE A 71 -1.93 17.14 -5.44
N LEU A 72 -1.49 18.33 -5.86
CA LEU A 72 -2.33 19.50 -6.03
C LEU A 72 -2.65 19.72 -7.50
N PRO A 73 -3.75 20.43 -7.81
CA PRO A 73 -3.97 20.97 -9.14
C PRO A 73 -2.74 21.72 -9.66
N TYR A 74 -2.27 21.36 -10.84
CA TYR A 74 -1.19 22.08 -11.53
C TYR A 74 -1.69 22.77 -12.80
N GLN A 75 -2.41 22.04 -13.67
CA GLN A 75 -3.02 22.58 -14.89
C GLN A 75 -4.38 21.91 -15.14
N GLY A 76 -5.32 22.64 -15.74
CA GLY A 76 -6.68 22.15 -15.99
C GLY A 76 -7.61 22.37 -14.80
N THR A 77 -8.24 21.29 -14.31
CA THR A 77 -9.11 21.33 -13.13
C THR A 77 -8.37 21.89 -11.91
N ASN A 78 -8.91 22.93 -11.29
CA ASN A 78 -8.23 23.71 -10.25
C ASN A 78 -8.70 23.40 -8.82
N ASP A 79 -9.66 22.49 -8.64
CA ASP A 79 -10.32 22.18 -7.38
C ASP A 79 -10.16 20.71 -6.96
N ILE A 80 -9.26 19.94 -7.59
CA ILE A 80 -9.06 18.51 -7.27
C ILE A 80 -7.65 18.21 -6.77
N GLY A 81 -7.56 17.78 -5.52
CA GLY A 81 -6.36 17.19 -4.92
C GLY A 81 -6.41 15.66 -4.86
N TRP A 82 -5.25 15.03 -4.75
CA TRP A 82 -5.13 13.57 -4.62
C TRP A 82 -4.19 13.19 -3.49
N GLY A 83 -4.49 12.11 -2.77
CA GLY A 83 -3.59 11.45 -1.83
C GLY A 83 -3.55 9.96 -2.10
N LEU A 84 -2.36 9.39 -2.28
CA LEU A 84 -2.19 7.98 -2.63
C LEU A 84 -1.36 7.27 -1.57
N ILE A 85 -1.89 6.17 -1.03
CA ILE A 85 -1.27 5.41 0.06
C ILE A 85 -1.30 3.93 -0.31
N ALA A 86 -0.15 3.30 -0.42
CA ALA A 86 -0.03 1.87 -0.65
C ALA A 86 -0.05 1.09 0.68
N LEU A 87 -0.73 -0.05 0.69
CA LEU A 87 -0.85 -0.95 1.84
C LEU A 87 -0.80 -2.43 1.39
N PRO A 88 -0.40 -3.36 2.30
CA PRO A 88 -0.39 -4.79 1.99
C PRO A 88 -1.78 -5.40 1.80
N SER A 89 -2.82 -4.86 2.45
CA SER A 89 -4.19 -5.38 2.41
C SER A 89 -5.20 -4.41 3.01
N LEU A 90 -6.51 -4.70 2.88
CA LEU A 90 -7.57 -3.96 3.57
C LEU A 90 -7.47 -4.08 5.10
N ALA A 91 -7.05 -5.23 5.62
CA ALA A 91 -6.81 -5.40 7.06
C ALA A 91 -5.67 -4.49 7.56
N ALA A 92 -4.60 -4.33 6.78
CA ALA A 92 -3.54 -3.38 7.10
C ALA A 92 -4.06 -1.92 7.08
N TYR A 93 -5.01 -1.61 6.21
CA TYR A 93 -5.66 -0.30 6.17
C TYR A 93 -6.49 0.01 7.42
N GLU A 94 -7.25 -0.95 7.93
CA GLU A 94 -8.00 -0.78 9.19
C GLU A 94 -7.08 -0.51 10.38
N GLN A 95 -5.95 -1.23 10.46
CA GLN A 95 -4.94 -1.01 11.50
C GLN A 95 -4.26 0.35 11.35
N TYR A 96 -3.93 0.76 10.12
CA TYR A 96 -3.42 2.09 9.80
C TYR A 96 -4.41 3.18 10.26
N GLN A 97 -5.70 3.02 9.99
CA GLN A 97 -6.73 3.96 10.46
C GLN A 97 -6.81 4.00 11.99
N ALA A 98 -6.71 2.86 12.67
CA ALA A 98 -6.70 2.81 14.13
C ALA A 98 -5.52 3.61 14.71
N ARG A 99 -4.32 3.45 14.14
CA ARG A 99 -3.13 4.22 14.53
C ARG A 99 -3.29 5.71 14.24
N LEU A 100 -3.85 6.09 13.10
CA LEU A 100 -4.15 7.50 12.78
C LEU A 100 -5.05 8.18 13.83
N ARG A 101 -6.08 7.49 14.33
CA ARG A 101 -6.98 8.06 15.35
C ARG A 101 -6.25 8.34 16.67
N GLN A 102 -5.22 7.55 16.98
CA GLN A 102 -4.43 7.65 18.21
C GLN A 102 -3.26 8.63 18.08
N ASP A 103 -2.81 8.95 16.86
CA ASP A 103 -1.73 9.88 16.60
C ASP A 103 -2.16 11.35 16.82
N ALA A 104 -1.38 12.09 17.62
CA ALA A 104 -1.73 13.46 18.01
C ALA A 104 -1.65 14.45 16.84
N GLU A 105 -0.64 14.33 15.97
CA GLU A 105 -0.48 15.22 14.81
C GLU A 105 -1.51 14.89 13.72
N ALA A 106 -1.86 13.60 13.55
CA ALA A 106 -2.94 13.20 12.65
C ALA A 106 -4.27 13.85 13.07
N ARG A 107 -4.63 13.77 14.36
CA ARG A 107 -5.83 14.44 14.89
C ARG A 107 -5.80 15.95 14.69
N ALA A 108 -4.64 16.58 14.94
CA ALA A 108 -4.48 18.02 14.72
C ALA A 108 -4.67 18.38 13.23
N ASN A 109 -4.14 17.57 12.32
CA ASN A 109 -4.28 17.79 10.88
C ASN A 109 -5.73 17.61 10.41
N PHE A 110 -6.46 16.62 10.94
CA PHE A 110 -7.90 16.47 10.69
C PHE A 110 -8.69 17.67 11.22
N ALA A 111 -8.40 18.13 12.43
CA ALA A 111 -9.06 19.30 13.02
C ALA A 111 -8.81 20.57 12.21
N PHE A 112 -7.58 20.77 11.72
CA PHE A 112 -7.23 21.88 10.83
C PHE A 112 -8.09 21.89 9.55
N ALA A 113 -8.23 20.73 8.88
CA ALA A 113 -9.07 20.61 7.70
C ALA A 113 -10.54 20.92 7.99
N GLN A 114 -11.07 20.42 9.11
CA GLN A 114 -12.47 20.68 9.52
C GLN A 114 -12.71 22.15 9.86
N GLN A 115 -11.78 22.81 10.56
CA GLN A 115 -11.90 24.21 10.94
C GLN A 115 -11.86 25.14 9.73
N LYS A 116 -10.97 24.88 8.78
CA LYS A 116 -10.82 25.71 7.57
C LYS A 116 -11.83 25.38 6.47
N ARG A 117 -12.41 24.18 6.49
CA ARG A 117 -13.43 23.72 5.54
C ARG A 117 -12.99 23.78 4.06
N PHE A 118 -11.69 23.61 3.79
CA PHE A 118 -11.15 23.62 2.43
C PHE A 118 -11.32 22.27 1.69
N ILE A 119 -11.74 21.19 2.39
CA ILE A 119 -12.11 19.92 1.74
C ILE A 119 -13.64 19.90 1.64
N LEU A 120 -14.15 20.00 0.41
CA LEU A 120 -15.57 20.05 0.11
C LEU A 120 -16.17 18.66 -0.08
N ARG A 121 -15.38 17.73 -0.64
CA ARG A 121 -15.76 16.33 -0.85
C ARG A 121 -14.52 15.46 -0.79
N GLU A 122 -14.68 14.27 -0.24
CA GLU A 122 -13.63 13.25 -0.16
C GLU A 122 -14.19 11.92 -0.68
N GLU A 123 -13.47 11.29 -1.59
CA GLU A 123 -13.80 9.97 -2.13
C GLU A 123 -12.59 9.06 -1.98
N ARG A 124 -12.81 7.81 -1.54
CA ARG A 124 -11.75 6.81 -1.41
C ARG A 124 -12.04 5.62 -2.30
N ASN A 125 -11.06 5.25 -3.11
CA ASN A 125 -11.08 4.04 -3.92
C ASN A 125 -9.92 3.15 -3.51
N PHE A 126 -10.15 1.85 -3.41
CA PHE A 126 -9.11 0.85 -3.17
C PHE A 126 -8.86 0.11 -4.47
N VAL A 127 -7.65 0.25 -5.00
CA VAL A 127 -7.26 -0.35 -6.28
C VAL A 127 -6.16 -1.37 -6.06
N GLU A 128 -6.14 -2.39 -6.92
CA GLU A 128 -5.06 -3.37 -6.96
C GLU A 128 -3.80 -2.77 -7.61
N GLY A 129 -2.65 -3.00 -6.98
CA GLY A 129 -1.35 -2.66 -7.55
C GLY A 129 -0.88 -3.73 -8.53
N VAL A 130 -0.58 -3.33 -9.76
CA VAL A 130 0.03 -4.25 -10.74
C VAL A 130 1.47 -4.54 -10.32
N ALA A 131 1.80 -5.83 -10.20
CA ALA A 131 3.14 -6.28 -9.85
C ALA A 131 4.21 -5.63 -10.76
N GLY A 132 5.29 -5.14 -10.16
CA GLY A 132 6.37 -4.46 -10.89
C GLY A 132 6.12 -2.98 -11.21
N THR A 133 5.00 -2.38 -10.77
CA THR A 133 4.73 -0.95 -10.95
C THR A 133 4.59 -0.18 -9.63
N LEU A 134 4.16 -0.86 -8.55
CA LEU A 134 3.89 -0.24 -7.26
C LEU A 134 5.09 -0.31 -6.34
N CYS A 135 5.47 0.84 -5.77
CA CYS A 135 6.49 0.96 -4.70
C CYS A 135 7.82 0.27 -5.02
N LEU A 136 8.28 0.41 -6.27
CA LEU A 136 9.60 -0.06 -6.68
C LEU A 136 10.70 0.55 -5.80
N PRO A 137 11.75 -0.22 -5.48
CA PRO A 137 12.93 0.34 -4.83
C PRO A 137 13.58 1.40 -5.72
N GLU A 138 14.14 2.43 -5.10
CA GLU A 138 15.03 3.37 -5.81
C GLU A 138 16.22 2.57 -6.38
N ALA A 139 16.59 2.88 -7.62
CA ALA A 139 17.66 2.20 -8.36
C ALA A 139 19.05 2.64 -7.90
#